data_AF-A0A937WSJ8-F1
#
_entry.id   AF-A0A937WSJ8-F1
#
_cell.length_a   1.000
_cell.length_b   1.000
_cell.length_c   1.000
_cell.angle_alpha   90.00
_cell.angle_beta   90.00
_cell.angle_gamma   90.00
#
_symmetry.space_group_name_H-M   'P 1'
#
loop_
_entity.id
_entity.type
_entity.pdbx_description
1 polymer ?
#
loop_
_entity_poly.entity_id
_entity_poly.type
_entity_poly.pdbx_seq_one_letter_code
_entity_poly.pdbx_strand_id
1 'polypeptide(L)' 'MHSQVKNKIEKLREIIRQHDYKYYVENKPEISDYEYDKLMKELIELEKAYPKLKTTDSPTQRVGGEP' A
#
# COMPACT_ATOMS: atom_id res chain seq x y z
N MET A 1 -0.96 3.06 22.32
CA MET A 1 -0.70 1.89 21.45
C MET A 1 -1.03 2.11 19.95
N HIS A 2 -1.41 3.32 19.49
CA HIS A 2 -1.67 3.57 18.06
C HIS A 2 -0.43 3.87 17.20
N SER A 3 0.70 4.22 17.82
CA SER A 3 1.93 4.62 17.11
C SER A 3 2.50 3.48 16.24
N GLN A 4 2.49 2.23 16.74
CA GLN A 4 3.05 1.10 16.01
C GLN A 4 2.25 0.76 14.74
N VAL A 5 0.92 0.79 14.82
CA VAL A 5 0.04 0.52 13.67
C VAL A 5 0.18 1.61 12.62
N LYS A 6 0.18 2.88 13.04
CA LYS A 6 0.40 4.00 12.12
C LYS A 6 1.74 3.87 11.39
N ASN A 7 2.82 3.59 12.12
CA ASN A 7 4.13 3.40 11.51
C ASN A 7 4.15 2.22 10.53
N LYS A 8 3.43 1.14 10.84
CA LYS A 8 3.31 -0.01 9.94
C LYS A 8 2.56 0.34 8.65
N ILE A 9 1.46 1.06 8.75
CA ILE A 9 0.69 1.57 7.60
C ILE A 9 1.58 2.47 6.73
N GLU A 10 2.27 3.45 7.32
CA GLU A 10 3.15 4.34 6.55
C GLU A 10 4.28 3.58 5.85
N LYS A 11 4.89 2.61 6.53
CA LYS A 11 5.93 1.78 5.93
C LYS A 11 5.40 0.95 4.76
N LEU A 12 4.22 0.34 4.89
CA LEU A 12 3.57 -0.38 3.79
C LEU A 12 3.28 0.54 2.61
N ARG A 13 2.78 1.76 2.86
CA ARG A 13 2.55 2.77 1.82
C ARG A 13 3.85 3.12 1.09
N GLU A 14 4.93 3.34 1.82
CA GLU A 14 6.24 3.66 1.24
C GLU A 14 6.75 2.51 0.35
N ILE A 15 6.73 1.27 0.86
CA ILE A 15 7.18 0.08 0.13
C ILE A 15 6.35 -0.10 -1.15
N ILE A 16 5.02 -0.02 -1.05
CA ILE A 16 4.14 -0.16 -2.22
C ILE A 16 4.42 0.93 -3.25
N ARG A 17 4.57 2.19 -2.83
CA ARG A 17 4.92 3.30 -3.75
C ARG A 17 6.28 3.10 -4.42
N GLN A 18 7.26 2.55 -3.71
CA GLN A 18 8.56 2.21 -4.29
C GLN A 18 8.43 1.13 -5.36
N HIS A 19 7.66 0.07 -5.09
CA HIS A 19 7.42 -0.97 -6.09
C HIS A 19 6.57 -0.48 -7.26
N ASP A 20 5.56 0.36 -7.04
CA ASP A 20 4.81 1.03 -8.11
C ASP A 20 5.77 1.82 -9.03
N TYR A 21 6.67 2.62 -8.45
CA TYR A 21 7.64 3.39 -9.23
C TYR A 21 8.55 2.49 -10.05
N LYS A 22 9.08 1.41 -9.45
CA LYS A 22 9.94 0.45 -10.15
C LYS A 22 9.20 -0.28 -11.27
N TYR A 23 7.93 -0.63 -11.05
CA TYR A 23 7.08 -1.28 -12.03
C TYR A 23 6.73 -0.34 -13.19
N TYR A 24 6.13 0.82 -12.89
CA TYR A 24 5.55 1.71 -13.91
C TYR A 24 6.55 2.69 -14.54
N VAL A 25 7.56 3.14 -13.80
CA VAL A 25 8.52 4.15 -14.27
C VAL A 25 9.81 3.50 -14.74
N GLU A 26 10.38 2.61 -13.93
CA GLU A 26 11.68 2.02 -14.27
C GLU A 26 11.58 0.77 -15.16
N ASN A 27 10.39 0.18 -15.31
CA ASN A 27 10.18 -1.13 -15.94
C ASN A 27 11.10 -2.22 -15.36
N LYS A 28 11.32 -2.17 -14.03
CA LYS A 28 12.20 -3.07 -13.28
C LYS A 28 11.48 -3.59 -12.03
N PRO A 29 10.45 -4.44 -12.18
CA PRO A 29 9.79 -5.04 -11.03
C PRO A 29 10.79 -5.84 -10.19
N GLU A 30 10.85 -5.56 -8.90
CA GLU A 30 11.74 -6.25 -7.95
C GLU A 30 11.06 -7.38 -7.18
N ILE A 31 9.73 -7.36 -7.14
CA ILE A 31 8.92 -8.36 -6.47
C ILE A 31 7.90 -8.94 -7.44
N SER A 32 7.50 -10.17 -7.18
CA SER A 32 6.42 -10.83 -7.93
C SER A 32 5.06 -10.18 -7.64
N ASP A 33 4.11 -10.36 -8.56
CA ASP A 33 2.72 -9.91 -8.38
C ASP A 33 2.11 -10.47 -7.08
N TYR A 34 2.43 -11.73 -6.72
CA TYR A 34 1.99 -12.34 -5.47
C TYR A 34 2.51 -11.62 -4.21
N GLU A 35 3.77 -11.20 -4.22
CA GLU A 35 4.36 -10.45 -3.12
C GLU A 35 3.75 -9.05 -3.02
N TYR A 36 3.53 -8.40 -4.16
CA TYR A 36 2.84 -7.11 -4.21
C TYR A 36 1.41 -7.22 -3.66
N ASP A 37 0.65 -8.22 -4.12
CA ASP A 37 -0.70 -8.49 -3.64
C ASP A 37 -0.76 -8.70 -2.13
N LYS A 38 0.26 -9.38 -1.57
CA LYS A 38 0.34 -9.61 -0.12
C LYS A 38 0.52 -8.29 0.63
N LEU A 39 1.42 -7.41 0.15
CA LEU A 39 1.63 -6.08 0.73
C LEU A 39 0.36 -5.22 0.65
N MET A 40 -0.29 -5.22 -0.51
CA MET A 40 -1.53 -4.48 -0.74
C MET A 40 -2.66 -4.98 0.15
N LYS A 41 -2.87 -6.30 0.24
CA LYS A 41 -3.86 -6.91 1.15
C LYS A 41 -3.60 -6.55 2.60
N GLU A 42 -2.35 -6.60 3.05
CA GLU A 42 -2.00 -6.22 4.42
C GLU A 42 -2.32 -4.75 4.72
N LEU A 43 -2.01 -3.84 3.80
CA LEU A 43 -2.35 -2.43 3.93
C LEU A 43 -3.87 -2.22 3.98
N ILE A 44 -4.62 -2.90 3.09
CA ILE A 44 -6.10 -2.85 3.07
C ILE A 44 -6.69 -3.29 4.40
N GLU A 45 -6.24 -4.43 4.95
CA GLU A 45 -6.78 -4.95 6.21
C GLU A 45 -6.43 -4.04 7.40
N LEU A 46 -5.24 -3.43 7.42
CA LEU A 46 -4.89 -2.44 8.43
C LEU A 46 -5.74 -1.17 8.31
N GLU A 47 -5.97 -0.66 7.10
CA GLU A 47 -6.81 0.52 6.91
C GLU A 47 -8.29 0.27 7.21
N LYS A 48 -8.80 -0.95 6.96
CA LYS A 48 -10.13 -1.38 7.39
C LYS A 48 -10.24 -1.45 8.92
N ALA A 49 -9.22 -2.02 9.59
CA ALA A 49 -9.19 -2.11 11.04
C ALA A 49 -9.00 -0.73 11.72
N TYR A 50 -8.35 0.21 11.02
CA TYR A 50 -8.08 1.57 11.52
C TYR A 50 -8.52 2.64 10.50
N PRO A 51 -9.84 2.87 10.33
CA PRO A 51 -10.36 3.78 9.30
C PRO A 51 -9.84 5.22 9.42
N LYS A 52 -9.51 5.66 10.64
CA LYS A 52 -8.93 6.99 10.91
C LYS A 52 -7.53 7.18 10.33
N LEU A 53 -6.83 6.10 10.00
CA LEU A 53 -5.48 6.13 9.43
C LEU A 53 -5.49 6.03 7.91
N LYS A 54 -6.64 5.68 7.31
CA LYS A 54 -6.83 5.64 5.86
C LYS A 54 -6.81 7.06 5.29
N THR A 55 -5.97 7.31 4.29
CA THR A 55 -5.82 8.62 3.65
C THR A 55 -6.20 8.54 2.17
N THR A 56 -6.58 9.67 1.58
CA THR A 56 -6.96 9.77 0.16
C THR A 56 -5.80 9.53 -0.78
N ASP A 57 -4.56 9.73 -0.35
CA ASP A 57 -3.34 9.48 -1.11
C ASP A 57 -2.82 8.03 -0.96
N SER A 58 -3.50 7.20 -0.17
CA SER A 58 -3.07 5.82 0.07
C SER A 58 -3.10 5.00 -1.23
N PRO A 59 -2.11 4.10 -1.47
CA PRO A 59 -2.11 3.20 -2.62
C PRO A 59 -3.39 2.35 -2.74
N THR A 60 -4.05 2.02 -1.61
CA THR A 60 -5.32 1.27 -1.61
C THR A 60 -6.49 2.04 -2.24
N GLN A 61 -6.38 3.37 -2.34
CA GLN A 61 -7.39 4.23 -2.97
C GLN A 61 -7.18 4.35 -4.48
N ARG A 62 -6.03 3.93 -5.00
CA ARG A 62 -5.76 3.94 -6.44
C ARG A 62 -6.44 2.79 -7.19
N VAL A 63 -6.77 1.69 -6.49
CA VAL A 63 -7.38 0.48 -7.08
C VAL A 63 -8.89 0.64 -7.35
N GLY A 64 -9.40 1.87 -7.30
CA GLY A 64 -10.81 2.18 -7.54
C GLY A 64 -10.95 3.52 -8.23
N GLY A 65 -10.27 3.72 -9.35
CA GLY A 65 -10.88 4.52 -10.41
C GLY A 65 -11.97 3.66 -11.04
N GLU A 66 -13.18 3.69 -10.49
CA GLU A 66 -14.36 3.13 -11.15
C GLU A 66 -15.03 4.20 -12.04
N PRO A 67 -15.73 3.80 -13.12
CA PRO A 67 -15.98 2.42 -13.59
C PRO A 67 -15.13 1.99 -14.80
#